data_AF-A0A2H0TAY0-F1
#
_entry.id   AF-A0A2H0TAY0-F1
#
_cell.length_a   1.000
_cell.length_b   1.000
_cell.length_c   1.000
_cell.angle_alpha   90.00
_cell.angle_beta   90.00
_cell.angle_gamma   90.00
#
_symmetry.space_group_name_H-M   'P 1'
#
loop_
_entity.id
_entity.type
_entity.pdbx_description
1 polymer ?
#
loop_
_entity_poly.entity_id
_entity_poly.type
_entity_poly.pdbx_seq_one_letter_code
_entity_poly.pdbx_strand_id
1 'polypeptide(L)'
;MKKNNFSQYNSFVILIVFVVALFLLLNNTGDLKNIKQVRISGEEIQVELALTQEERLQGLSNRTNLNPGSGMLFIFEQSGEHPFWMKEMNFPLDMIWINENMKVV
;
A
#
# COMPACT_ATOMS: atom_id res chain seq x y z
N MET A 1 38.49 28.80 32.86
CA MET A 1 37.55 27.66 32.96
C MET A 1 37.05 27.31 31.56
N LYS A 2 37.53 26.21 30.98
CA LYS A 2 37.14 25.74 29.65
C LYS A 2 35.76 25.07 29.80
N LYS A 3 34.68 25.71 29.33
CA LYS A 3 33.34 25.12 29.36
C LYS A 3 33.39 23.80 28.58
N ASN A 4 33.04 22.70 29.24
CA ASN A 4 33.04 21.37 28.64
C ASN A 4 32.00 21.31 27.53
N ASN A 5 32.46 21.46 26.28
CA ASN A 5 31.64 21.33 25.06
C ASN A 5 31.02 19.93 24.91
N PHE A 6 31.47 18.94 25.70
CA PHE A 6 30.98 17.57 25.72
C PHE A 6 29.46 17.47 25.97
N SER A 7 28.89 18.34 26.81
CA SER A 7 27.44 18.35 27.08
C SER A 7 26.62 18.88 25.90
N GLN A 8 27.18 19.74 25.04
CA GLN A 8 26.46 20.31 23.90
C GLN A 8 26.32 19.30 22.76
N TYR A 9 27.33 18.45 22.54
CA TYR A 9 27.27 17.38 21.54
C TYR A 9 26.19 16.34 21.89
N ASN A 10 26.04 15.97 23.17
CA ASN A 10 25.00 15.03 23.59
C ASN A 10 23.59 15.58 23.35
N SER A 11 23.37 16.88 23.59
CA SER A 11 22.09 17.54 23.32
C SER A 11 21.75 17.53 21.83
N PHE A 12 22.74 17.79 20.96
CA PHE A 12 22.56 17.77 19.51
C PHE A 12 22.27 16.35 18.97
N VAL A 13 22.95 15.34 19.51
CA VAL A 13 22.71 13.93 19.17
C VAL A 13 21.29 13.49 19.56
N ILE A 14 20.83 13.87 20.76
CA ILE A 14 19.46 13.57 21.21
C ILE A 14 18.43 14.26 20.30
N LEU A 15 18.68 15.50 19.90
CA LEU A 15 17.79 16.22 18.98
C LEU A 15 17.71 15.53 17.62
N ILE A 16 18.83 15.07 17.06
CA ILE A 16 18.84 14.32 15.79
C ILE A 16 18.06 13.02 15.92
N VAL A 17 18.30 12.24 16.98
CA VAL A 17 17.56 10.98 17.21
C VAL A 17 16.07 11.24 17.37
N PHE A 18 15.69 12.31 18.06
CA PHE A 18 14.29 12.71 18.21
C PHE A 18 13.67 13.13 16.88
N VAL A 19 14.38 13.90 16.05
CA VAL A 19 13.91 14.31 14.72
C VAL A 19 13.76 13.10 13.79
N VAL A 20 14.69 12.15 13.83
CA VAL A 20 14.60 10.90 13.06
C VAL A 20 13.44 10.04 13.55
N ALA A 21 13.28 9.87 14.86
CA ALA A 21 12.17 9.13 15.44
C ALA A 21 10.82 9.79 15.10
N LEU A 22 10.74 11.12 15.18
CA LEU A 22 9.55 11.88 14.82
C LEU A 22 9.23 11.74 13.33
N PHE A 23 10.23 11.81 12.46
CA PHE A 23 10.06 11.58 11.02
C PHE A 23 9.55 10.16 10.75
N LEU A 24 10.10 9.14 11.42
CA LEU A 24 9.63 7.75 11.32
C LEU A 24 8.19 7.59 11.84
N LEU A 25 7.82 8.31 12.91
CA LEU A 25 6.45 8.30 13.46
C LEU A 25 5.45 9.03 12.55
N LEU A 26 5.86 10.14 11.91
CA LEU A 26 5.02 10.90 10.98
C LEU A 26 4.79 10.15 9.66
N ASN A 27 5.77 9.36 9.21
CA ASN A 27 5.63 8.51 8.02
C ASN A 27 4.89 7.21 8.31
N ASN A 28 4.59 6.93 9.58
CA ASN A 28 3.76 5.80 10.00
C ASN A 28 2.29 6.14 9.77
N THR A 29 1.94 6.47 8.53
CA THR A 29 0.57 6.29 8.07
C THR A 29 0.36 4.79 8.00
N GLY A 30 0.00 4.22 9.16
CA GLY A 30 -0.58 2.89 9.21
C GLY A 30 -1.79 2.95 8.30
N ASP A 31 -1.62 2.40 7.10
CA ASP A 31 -2.66 2.23 6.11
C ASP A 31 -3.79 1.49 6.84
N LEU A 32 -4.82 2.23 7.23
CA LEU A 32 -6.12 1.66 7.56
C LEU A 32 -6.65 1.13 6.23
N LYS A 33 -6.01 0.04 5.78
CA LYS A 33 -6.20 -0.65 4.52
C LYS A 33 -7.70 -0.67 4.32
N ASN A 34 -8.17 0.05 3.31
CA ASN A 34 -9.58 0.27 3.06
C ASN A 34 -10.19 -1.05 2.56
N ILE A 35 -10.24 -2.06 3.43
CA ILE A 35 -10.74 -3.40 3.10
C ILE A 35 -12.24 -3.24 2.91
N LYS A 36 -12.67 -3.42 1.67
CA LYS A 36 -14.07 -3.46 1.27
C LYS A 36 -14.44 -4.89 0.89
N GLN A 37 -15.71 -5.10 0.62
CA GLN A 37 -16.21 -6.37 0.10
C GLN A 37 -16.83 -6.12 -1.27
N VAL A 38 -16.56 -7.03 -2.20
CA VAL A 38 -17.24 -7.11 -3.49
C VAL A 38 -17.91 -8.46 -3.62
N ARG A 39 -19.02 -8.51 -4.35
CA ARG A 39 -19.71 -9.76 -4.67
C ARG A 39 -19.61 -10.02 -6.16
N ILE A 40 -18.98 -11.12 -6.54
CA ILE A 40 -18.81 -11.54 -7.94
C ILE A 40 -19.48 -12.91 -8.11
N SER A 41 -20.48 -13.00 -8.98
CA SER A 41 -21.23 -14.25 -9.21
C SER A 41 -21.80 -14.92 -7.95
N GLY A 42 -22.10 -14.14 -6.91
CA GLY A 42 -22.62 -14.63 -5.63
C GLY A 42 -21.56 -14.89 -4.55
N GLU A 43 -20.28 -14.96 -4.93
CA GLU A 43 -19.15 -15.12 -4.00
C GLU A 43 -18.72 -13.77 -3.43
N GLU A 44 -18.48 -13.72 -2.12
CA GLU A 44 -17.96 -12.52 -1.43
C GLU A 44 -16.44 -12.54 -1.36
N ILE A 45 -15.82 -11.47 -1.83
CA ILE A 45 -14.36 -11.31 -1.85
C ILE A 45 -14.01 -10.06 -1.06
N GLN A 46 -13.12 -10.23 -0.07
CA GLN A 46 -12.54 -9.11 0.67
C GLN A 46 -11.47 -8.44 -0.19
N VAL A 47 -11.64 -7.17 -0.53
CA VAL A 47 -10.73 -6.46 -1.42
C VAL A 47 -10.07 -5.29 -0.73
N GLU A 48 -8.78 -5.14 -0.96
CA GLU A 48 -8.07 -3.88 -0.73
C GLU A 48 -8.26 -2.97 -1.94
N LEU A 49 -8.43 -1.67 -1.72
CA LEU A 49 -8.58 -0.72 -2.82
C LEU A 49 -7.22 -0.17 -3.25
N ALA A 50 -6.97 -0.15 -4.56
CA ALA A 50 -5.88 0.61 -5.17
C ALA A 50 -6.48 1.79 -5.95
N LEU A 51 -6.47 2.96 -5.32
CA LEU A 51 -7.10 4.20 -5.80
C LEU A 51 -6.09 5.12 -6.49
N THR A 52 -4.88 5.18 -5.96
CA THR A 52 -3.80 6.02 -6.48
C THR A 52 -2.94 5.28 -7.51
N GLN A 53 -2.19 6.04 -8.31
CA GLN A 53 -1.25 5.43 -9.26
C GLN A 53 -0.18 4.60 -8.54
N GLU A 54 0.32 5.08 -7.39
CA GLU A 54 1.32 4.37 -6.60
C GLU A 54 0.80 3.04 -6.05
N GLU A 55 -0.43 3.03 -5.51
CA GLU A 55 -1.08 1.80 -5.04
C GLU A 55 -1.31 0.81 -6.18
N ARG A 56 -1.74 1.28 -7.37
CA ARG A 56 -1.93 0.42 -8.55
C ARG A 56 -0.62 -0.16 -9.07
N LEU A 57 0.47 0.63 -9.07
CA LEU A 57 1.79 0.16 -9.47
C LEU A 57 2.36 -0.86 -8.50
N GLN A 58 2.15 -0.67 -7.19
CA GLN A 58 2.57 -1.59 -6.15
C GLN A 58 1.77 -2.89 -6.18
N GLY A 59 0.44 -2.80 -6.32
CA GLY A 59 -0.46 -3.94 -6.36
C GLY A 59 -0.23 -4.94 -5.22
N LEU A 60 -0.07 -6.21 -5.59
CA LEU A 60 0.28 -7.30 -4.67
C LEU A 60 1.75 -7.71 -4.75
N SER A 61 2.61 -6.92 -5.41
CA SER A 61 4.05 -7.21 -5.52
C SER A 61 4.71 -7.35 -4.16
N ASN A 62 5.71 -8.23 -4.09
CA ASN A 62 6.49 -8.56 -2.89
C ASN A 62 5.70 -9.16 -1.72
N ARG A 63 4.40 -9.44 -1.87
CA ARG A 63 3.64 -10.19 -0.87
C ARG A 63 4.00 -11.67 -0.93
N THR A 64 4.03 -12.34 0.22
CA THR A 64 4.32 -13.77 0.30
C THR A 64 3.11 -14.65 -0.03
N ASN A 65 1.90 -14.15 0.23
CA ASN A 65 0.65 -14.82 -0.06
C ASN A 65 -0.51 -13.82 -0.22
N LEU A 66 -1.65 -14.37 -0.59
CA LEU A 66 -2.96 -13.72 -0.57
C LEU A 66 -3.91 -14.64 0.20
N ASN A 67 -4.70 -14.08 1.11
CA ASN A 67 -5.63 -14.89 1.89
C ASN A 67 -6.72 -15.47 0.98
N PRO A 68 -7.20 -16.71 1.23
CA PRO A 68 -8.36 -17.23 0.53
C PRO A 68 -9.57 -16.29 0.64
N GLY A 69 -10.29 -16.08 -0.46
CA GLY A 69 -11.43 -15.15 -0.50
C GLY A 69 -11.04 -13.67 -0.37
N SER A 70 -9.78 -13.33 -0.61
CA SER A 70 -9.32 -11.95 -0.65
C SER A 70 -8.71 -11.57 -1.99
N GLY A 71 -8.67 -10.28 -2.29
CA GLY A 71 -8.06 -9.73 -3.50
C GLY A 71 -7.74 -8.24 -3.37
N MET A 72 -7.46 -7.63 -4.51
CA MET A 72 -7.28 -6.18 -4.63
C MET A 72 -8.13 -5.68 -5.78
N LEU A 73 -8.85 -4.57 -5.55
CA LEU A 73 -9.68 -3.90 -6.55
C LEU A 73 -8.97 -2.63 -7.02
N PHE A 74 -8.58 -2.63 -8.28
CA PHE A 74 -7.93 -1.50 -8.94
C PHE A 74 -9.02 -0.59 -9.53
N ILE A 75 -9.10 0.64 -9.05
CA ILE A 75 -10.07 1.64 -9.54
C ILE A 75 -9.37 2.57 -10.52
N PHE A 76 -9.97 2.75 -11.69
CA PHE A 76 -9.50 3.64 -12.74
C PHE A 76 -10.54 4.74 -12.99
N GLU A 77 -10.09 5.98 -13.16
CA GLU A 77 -10.99 7.12 -13.42
C GLU A 77 -11.62 7.08 -14.81
N GLN A 78 -10.95 6.44 -15.76
CA GLN A 78 -11.38 6.33 -17.15
C GLN A 78 -11.45 4.86 -17.56
N SER A 79 -12.54 4.51 -18.24
CA SER A 79 -12.70 3.19 -18.86
C SER A 79 -11.71 3.03 -20.00
N GLY A 80 -11.12 1.84 -20.13
CA GLY A 80 -10.13 1.54 -21.13
C GLY A 80 -9.36 0.26 -20.82
N GLU A 81 -8.48 -0.11 -21.75
CA GLU A 81 -7.55 -1.22 -21.55
C GLU A 81 -6.39 -0.74 -20.67
N HIS A 82 -6.29 -1.32 -19.48
CA HIS A 82 -5.20 -1.03 -18.55
C HIS A 82 -4.20 -2.19 -18.57
N PRO A 83 -2.93 -1.98 -18.93
CA PRO A 83 -1.97 -3.07 -18.90
C PRO A 83 -1.61 -3.42 -17.46
N PHE A 84 -1.60 -4.72 -17.15
CA PHE A 84 -1.06 -5.25 -15.91
C PHE A 84 0.20 -6.05 -16.15
N TRP A 85 1.12 -5.96 -15.20
CA TRP A 85 2.29 -6.82 -15.13
C TRP A 85 2.27 -7.64 -13.84
N MET A 86 3.09 -8.68 -13.80
CA MET A 86 3.28 -9.52 -12.61
C MET A 86 4.68 -9.34 -12.03
N LYS A 87 5.23 -8.12 -12.14
CA LYS A 87 6.58 -7.83 -11.67
C LYS A 87 6.65 -8.06 -10.14
N GLU A 88 7.64 -8.84 -9.72
CA GLU A 88 7.88 -9.16 -8.30
C GLU A 88 6.66 -9.83 -7.63
N MET A 89 5.88 -10.59 -8.39
CA MET A 89 4.79 -11.39 -7.85
C MET A 89 5.30 -12.76 -7.38
N ASN A 90 5.03 -13.12 -6.14
CA ASN A 90 5.50 -14.39 -5.55
C ASN A 90 4.48 -15.54 -5.65
N PHE A 91 3.28 -15.28 -6.18
CA PHE A 91 2.22 -16.28 -6.36
C PHE A 91 1.38 -15.98 -7.61
N PRO A 92 0.82 -16.99 -8.28
CA PRO A 92 -0.06 -16.78 -9.43
C PRO A 92 -1.35 -16.08 -9.01
N LEU A 93 -1.92 -15.30 -9.92
CA LEU A 93 -3.17 -14.59 -9.73
C LEU A 93 -4.03 -14.68 -10.98
N ASP A 94 -5.33 -14.68 -10.76
CA ASP A 94 -6.33 -14.44 -11.80
C ASP A 94 -6.75 -12.98 -11.77
N MET A 95 -7.01 -12.41 -12.95
CA MET A 95 -7.51 -11.04 -13.11
C MET A 95 -8.91 -11.08 -13.70
N ILE A 96 -9.81 -10.30 -13.10
CA ILE A 96 -11.18 -10.12 -13.56
C ILE A 96 -11.34 -8.67 -13.96
N TRP A 97 -11.66 -8.42 -15.24
CA TRP A 97 -11.91 -7.09 -15.77
C TRP A 97 -13.37 -6.72 -15.59
N ILE A 98 -13.64 -5.52 -15.07
CA ILE A 98 -14.99 -5.01 -14.84
C ILE A 98 -15.11 -3.65 -15.54
N ASN A 99 -16.08 -3.51 -16.44
CA ASN A 99 -16.34 -2.25 -17.15
C ASN A 99 -17.19 -1.27 -16.32
N GLU A 100 -17.42 -0.05 -16.83
CA GLU A 100 -18.19 0.97 -16.10
C GLU A 100 -19.67 0.59 -15.83
N ASN A 101 -20.19 -0.42 -16.53
CA ASN A 101 -21.54 -0.94 -16.33
C ASN A 101 -21.58 -2.08 -15.29
N MET A 102 -20.51 -2.27 -14.51
CA MET A 102 -20.37 -3.32 -13.51
C MET A 102 -20.48 -4.74 -14.09
N LYS A 103 -20.05 -4.93 -15.34
CA LYS A 103 -20.03 -6.24 -16.01
C LYS A 103 -18.60 -6.73 -16.18
N VAL A 104 -18.43 -8.04 -16.02
CA VAL A 104 -17.18 -8.73 -16.36
C VAL A 104 -17.01 -8.73 -17.88
N VAL A 105 -15.82 -8.38 -18.37
CA VAL A 105 -15.48 -8.28 -19.80
C VAL A 105 -14.23 -9.08 -20.17
#